data_AF-A0A3D2RA25-F1
#
_entry.id   AF-A0A3D2RA25-F1
#
_cell.length_a   1.000
_cell.length_b   1.000
_cell.length_c   1.000
_cell.angle_alpha   90.00
_cell.angle_beta   90.00
_cell.angle_gamma   90.00
#
_symmetry.space_group_name_H-M   'P 1'
#
loop_
_entity.id
_entity.type
_entity.pdbx_description
1 polymer ?
#
loop_
_entity_poly.entity_id
_entity_poly.type
_entity_poly.pdbx_seq_one_letter_code
_entity_poly.pdbx_strand_id
1 'polypeptide(L)'
;MRTLSLILPHQLFSHNPVLKPDRPVVVIEETLLFNQFAFHKQKIAFMRGSMRAYTDRLNGQGYAVRYIEAQEPEADIRYWLARAKENGLRELHLVDPVDNWLERRIIQEASGVDLCWYDSPAFLNTKADLSS
;
A
#
# COMPACT_ATOMS: atom_id res chain seq x y z
N MET A 1 -3.41 7.91 18.93
CA MET A 1 -4.01 6.87 18.05
C MET A 1 -3.19 6.87 16.76
N ARG A 2 -2.84 5.69 16.22
CA ARG A 2 -1.96 5.63 15.05
C ARG A 2 -2.81 5.45 13.78
N THR A 3 -2.75 6.44 12.91
CA THR A 3 -3.36 6.43 11.57
C THR A 3 -2.23 6.36 10.55
N LEU A 4 -2.34 5.50 9.53
CA LEU A 4 -1.33 5.33 8.49
C LEU A 4 -1.93 5.39 7.08
N SER A 5 -1.11 5.79 6.11
CA SER A 5 -1.37 5.56 4.68
C SER A 5 -0.60 4.35 4.20
N LEU A 6 -1.23 3.51 3.38
CA LEU A 6 -0.57 2.40 2.68
C LEU A 6 -0.48 2.69 1.18
N ILE A 7 0.69 2.43 0.59
CA ILE A 7 0.93 2.49 -0.84
C ILE A 7 1.56 1.18 -1.31
N LEU A 8 0.93 0.55 -2.31
CA LEU A 8 1.38 -0.69 -2.92
C LEU A 8 2.19 -0.45 -4.21
N PRO A 9 2.96 -1.46 -4.70
CA PRO A 9 3.87 -1.32 -5.84
C PRO A 9 3.26 -0.76 -7.13
N HIS A 10 1.99 -1.04 -7.40
CA HIS A 10 1.27 -0.59 -8.59
C HIS A 10 0.49 0.72 -8.40
N GLN A 11 0.62 1.36 -7.23
CA GLN A 11 -0.17 2.55 -6.84
C GLN A 11 0.70 3.82 -6.70
N LEU A 12 1.80 3.91 -7.45
CA LEU A 12 2.75 5.03 -7.43
C LEU A 12 2.23 6.27 -8.17
N PHE A 13 1.00 6.71 -7.87
CA PHE A 13 0.35 7.85 -8.51
C PHE A 13 1.01 9.18 -8.13
N SER A 14 1.13 10.09 -9.09
CA SER A 14 1.63 11.46 -8.87
C SER A 14 0.79 12.19 -7.83
N HIS A 15 -0.54 12.11 -7.97
CA HIS A 15 -1.54 12.58 -7.03
C HIS A 15 -2.22 11.36 -6.40
N ASN A 16 -1.62 10.83 -5.33
CA ASN A 16 -2.19 9.69 -4.63
C ASN A 16 -3.20 10.16 -3.56
N PRO A 17 -4.48 9.73 -3.61
CA PRO A 17 -5.52 10.22 -2.70
C PRO A 17 -5.31 9.83 -1.24
N VAL A 18 -4.44 8.84 -0.95
CA VAL A 18 -4.10 8.48 0.43
C VAL A 18 -3.05 9.40 1.04
N LEU A 19 -2.46 10.35 0.33
CA LEU A 19 -1.45 11.23 0.91
C LEU A 19 -2.09 12.40 1.68
N LYS A 20 -1.69 12.59 2.94
CA LYS A 20 -1.98 13.78 3.76
C LYS A 20 -0.72 14.19 4.54
N PRO A 21 -0.43 15.50 4.70
CA PRO A 21 0.84 15.95 5.31
C PRO A 21 1.10 15.43 6.73
N ASP A 22 0.05 15.21 7.51
CA ASP A 22 0.08 14.81 8.92
C ASP A 22 -0.03 13.29 9.12
N ARG A 23 -0.05 12.51 8.03
CA ARG A 23 -0.24 11.06 8.08
C ARG A 23 1.02 10.33 7.59
N PRO A 24 1.67 9.53 8.45
CA PRO A 24 2.81 8.71 8.03
C PRO A 24 2.40 7.71 6.95
N VAL A 25 3.31 7.50 5.99
CA VAL A 25 3.09 6.66 4.82
C VAL A 25 3.92 5.40 4.94
N VAL A 26 3.34 4.26 4.58
CA VAL A 26 4.05 2.99 4.45
C VAL A 26 4.00 2.56 2.99
N VAL A 27 5.17 2.30 2.43
CA VAL A 27 5.35 1.77 1.07
C VAL A 27 5.90 0.36 1.22
N ILE A 28 5.21 -0.65 0.68
CA ILE A 28 5.56 -2.07 0.86
C ILE A 28 5.83 -2.71 -0.48
N GLU A 29 7.01 -3.32 -0.67
CA GLU A 29 7.29 -4.24 -1.78
C GLU A 29 6.50 -5.56 -1.61
N GLU A 30 5.18 -5.49 -1.76
CA GLU A 30 4.23 -6.54 -1.40
C GLU A 30 4.55 -7.91 -2.03
N THR A 31 4.48 -8.94 -1.21
CA THR A 31 4.81 -10.34 -1.52
C THR A 31 4.07 -10.87 -2.75
N LEU A 32 2.79 -10.55 -2.94
CA LEU A 32 2.06 -10.97 -4.14
C LEU A 32 2.66 -10.42 -5.45
N LEU A 33 3.36 -9.29 -5.39
CA LEU A 33 3.91 -8.60 -6.56
C LEU A 33 5.43 -8.81 -6.72
N PHE A 34 6.14 -9.17 -5.64
CA PHE A 34 7.60 -9.38 -5.64
C PHE A 34 8.04 -10.83 -5.50
N ASN A 35 7.34 -11.63 -4.68
CA ASN A 35 7.88 -12.89 -4.15
C ASN A 35 7.00 -14.12 -4.45
N GLN A 36 5.72 -13.95 -4.76
CA GLN A 36 4.78 -15.07 -4.96
C GLN A 36 5.23 -16.03 -6.07
N PHE A 37 5.85 -15.50 -7.11
CA PHE A 37 6.32 -16.26 -8.25
C PHE A 37 7.76 -15.87 -8.59
N ALA A 38 8.41 -16.70 -9.42
CA ALA A 38 9.69 -16.37 -10.04
C ALA A 38 9.48 -15.32 -11.15
N PHE A 39 9.15 -14.09 -10.76
CA PHE A 39 8.96 -12.99 -11.69
C PHE A 39 10.25 -12.67 -12.46
N HIS A 40 10.10 -12.16 -13.68
CA HIS A 40 11.24 -11.75 -14.49
C HIS A 40 12.09 -10.69 -13.78
N LYS A 41 13.41 -10.86 -13.76
CA LYS A 41 14.34 -10.00 -13.01
C LYS A 41 14.21 -8.52 -13.38
N GLN A 42 13.97 -8.21 -14.65
CA GLN A 42 13.76 -6.83 -15.10
C GLN A 42 12.46 -6.21 -14.57
N LYS A 43 11.38 -7.00 -14.43
CA LYS A 43 10.13 -6.53 -13.82
C LYS A 43 10.38 -6.13 -12.36
N ILE A 44 11.06 -6.99 -11.59
CA ILE A 44 11.40 -6.73 -10.20
C ILE A 44 12.31 -5.50 -10.07
N ALA A 45 13.37 -5.42 -10.87
CA ALA A 45 14.29 -4.27 -10.86
C ALA A 45 13.57 -2.96 -11.18
N PHE A 46 12.68 -2.96 -12.19
CA PHE A 46 11.90 -1.79 -12.58
C PHE A 46 10.92 -1.35 -11.48
N MET A 47 10.17 -2.28 -10.89
CA MET A 47 9.24 -1.98 -9.80
C MET A 47 9.98 -1.42 -8.58
N ARG A 48 11.04 -2.09 -8.12
CA ARG A 48 11.87 -1.61 -7.00
C ARG A 48 12.43 -0.22 -7.24
N GLY A 49 13.03 0.02 -8.41
CA GLY A 49 13.56 1.33 -8.79
C GLY A 49 12.49 2.42 -8.77
N SER A 50 11.32 2.13 -9.33
CA SER A 50 10.17 3.05 -9.35
C SER A 50 9.67 3.37 -7.95
N MET A 51 9.55 2.35 -7.08
CA MET A 51 9.10 2.50 -5.70
C MET A 51 10.09 3.29 -4.84
N ARG A 52 11.40 3.08 -5.02
CA ARG A 52 12.45 3.87 -4.34
C ARG A 52 12.41 5.32 -4.79
N ALA A 53 12.38 5.58 -6.09
CA ALA A 53 12.27 6.93 -6.63
C ALA A 53 10.99 7.64 -6.14
N TYR A 54 9.88 6.92 -6.06
CA TYR A 54 8.63 7.44 -5.50
C TYR A 54 8.76 7.80 -4.02
N THR A 55 9.41 6.92 -3.23
CA THR A 55 9.66 7.14 -1.81
C THR A 55 10.56 8.35 -1.57
N ASP A 56 11.63 8.49 -2.35
CA ASP A 56 12.54 9.63 -2.29
C ASP A 56 11.81 10.95 -2.61
N ARG A 57 10.93 10.92 -3.63
CA ARG A 57 10.07 12.06 -3.96
C ARG A 57 9.15 12.45 -2.80
N LEU A 58 8.51 11.48 -2.15
CA LEU A 58 7.63 11.75 -1.01
C LEU A 58 8.42 12.31 0.19
N ASN A 59 9.59 11.74 0.49
CA ASN A 59 10.46 12.26 1.54
C ASN A 59 10.90 13.70 1.24
N GLY A 60 11.25 14.01 -0.02
CA GLY A 60 11.58 15.37 -0.46
C GLY A 60 10.41 16.35 -0.38
N GLN A 61 9.16 15.85 -0.37
CA GLN A 61 7.95 16.63 -0.15
C GLN A 61 7.58 16.78 1.35
N GLY A 62 8.37 16.19 2.26
CA GLY A 62 8.16 16.28 3.70
C GLY A 62 7.26 15.20 4.30
N TYR A 63 6.84 14.20 3.53
CA TYR A 63 6.10 13.07 4.09
C TYR A 63 7.02 12.17 4.90
N ALA A 64 6.54 11.68 6.05
CA ALA A 64 7.22 10.65 6.83
C ALA A 64 6.94 9.26 6.22
N VAL A 65 7.87 8.74 5.40
CA VAL A 65 7.69 7.46 4.70
C VAL A 65 8.51 6.34 5.33
N ARG A 66 7.85 5.23 5.67
CA ARG A 66 8.49 3.95 5.99
C ARG A 66 8.45 3.04 4.77
N TYR A 67 9.62 2.69 4.24
CA TYR A 67 9.75 1.72 3.15
C TYR A 67 9.98 0.31 3.72
N ILE A 68 9.30 -0.68 3.17
CA ILE A 68 9.43 -2.10 3.54
C ILE A 68 9.87 -2.88 2.29
N GLU A 69 11.04 -3.50 2.39
CA GLU A 69 11.65 -4.26 1.31
C GLU A 69 11.09 -5.67 1.19
N ALA A 70 11.10 -6.24 -0.02
CA ALA A 70 10.57 -7.57 -0.34
C ALA A 70 11.27 -8.71 0.42
N GLN A 71 12.44 -8.46 0.99
CA GLN A 71 13.19 -9.43 1.79
C GLN A 71 12.74 -9.43 3.27
N GLU A 72 12.01 -8.40 3.70
CA GLU A 72 11.51 -8.29 5.06
C GLU A 72 10.25 -9.15 5.24
N PRO A 73 10.02 -9.74 6.43
CA PRO A 73 8.78 -10.45 6.72
C PRO A 73 7.53 -9.57 6.57
N GLU A 74 7.66 -8.26 6.82
CA GLU A 74 6.58 -7.28 6.65
C GLU A 74 6.27 -6.95 5.18
N ALA A 75 7.00 -7.51 4.21
CA ALA A 75 6.61 -7.49 2.82
C ALA A 75 5.33 -8.31 2.55
N ASP A 76 4.95 -9.22 3.45
CA ASP A 76 3.60 -9.79 3.44
C ASP A 76 2.68 -8.86 4.22
N ILE A 77 1.75 -8.20 3.52
CA ILE A 77 0.79 -7.28 4.12
C ILE A 77 0.05 -7.87 5.33
N ARG A 78 -0.16 -9.19 5.38
CA ARG A 78 -0.81 -9.84 6.52
C ARG A 78 0.03 -9.73 7.78
N TYR A 79 1.32 -10.02 7.66
CA TYR A 79 2.26 -9.92 8.78
C TYR A 79 2.45 -8.45 9.18
N TRP A 80 2.56 -7.55 8.21
CA TRP A 80 2.64 -6.12 8.49
C TRP A 80 1.41 -5.60 9.22
N LEU A 81 0.19 -5.93 8.76
CA LEU A 81 -1.06 -5.50 9.41
C LEU A 81 -1.17 -6.04 10.83
N ALA A 82 -0.85 -7.32 11.05
CA ALA A 82 -0.83 -7.90 12.39
C ALA A 82 0.08 -7.12 13.34
N ARG A 83 1.33 -6.86 12.93
CA ARG A 83 2.29 -6.07 13.70
C ARG A 83 1.87 -4.61 13.87
N ALA A 84 1.29 -4.00 12.85
CA ALA A 84 0.83 -2.61 12.92
C ALA A 84 -0.30 -2.46 13.96
N LYS A 85 -1.23 -3.42 14.02
CA LYS A 85 -2.29 -3.47 15.05
C LYS A 85 -1.73 -3.58 16.46
N GLU A 86 -0.78 -4.50 16.67
CA GLU A 86 -0.07 -4.65 17.95
C GLU A 86 0.61 -3.32 18.37
N ASN A 87 1.14 -2.59 17.38
CA ASN A 87 1.73 -1.26 17.56
C ASN A 87 0.71 -0.11 17.56
N GLY A 88 -0.57 -0.40 17.80
CA GLY A 88 -1.62 0.60 18.04
C GLY A 88 -2.22 1.24 16.79
N LEU A 89 -2.08 0.63 15.61
CA LEU A 89 -2.85 1.04 14.42
C LEU A 89 -4.36 1.00 14.73
N ARG A 90 -5.06 2.08 14.37
CA ARG A 90 -6.51 2.22 14.55
C ARG A 90 -7.22 2.55 13.25
N GLU A 91 -6.57 3.27 12.35
CA GLU A 91 -7.15 3.66 11.07
C GLU A 91 -6.10 3.50 9.96
N LEU A 92 -6.51 2.94 8.82
CA LEU A 92 -5.67 2.72 7.66
C LEU A 92 -6.32 3.31 6.41
N HIS A 93 -5.60 4.20 5.75
CA HIS A 93 -6.00 4.78 4.48
C HIS A 93 -5.30 4.08 3.33
N LEU A 94 -6.07 3.60 2.37
CA LEU A 94 -5.58 2.80 1.26
C LEU A 94 -6.41 3.03 0.01
N VAL A 95 -5.72 3.02 -1.14
CA VAL A 95 -6.38 2.96 -2.43
C VAL A 95 -6.82 1.52 -2.65
N ASP A 96 -8.02 1.34 -3.22
CA ASP A 96 -8.50 0.03 -3.68
C ASP A 96 -7.38 -0.66 -4.51
N PRO A 97 -6.91 -1.84 -4.08
CA PRO A 97 -5.82 -2.53 -4.76
C PRO A 97 -6.21 -3.01 -6.15
N VAL A 98 -7.51 -3.09 -6.47
CA VAL A 98 -8.04 -3.69 -7.70
C VAL A 98 -7.51 -5.12 -7.87
N ASP A 99 -7.37 -5.82 -6.75
CA ASP A 99 -6.88 -7.19 -6.65
C ASP A 99 -7.65 -7.89 -5.52
N ASN A 100 -8.38 -8.95 -5.88
CA ASN A 100 -9.24 -9.68 -4.95
C ASN A 100 -8.46 -10.36 -3.82
N TRP A 101 -7.24 -10.84 -4.09
CA TRP A 101 -6.45 -11.50 -3.06
C TRP A 101 -5.93 -10.50 -2.03
N LEU A 102 -5.44 -9.34 -2.50
CA LEU A 102 -5.02 -8.25 -1.61
C LEU A 102 -6.18 -7.68 -0.81
N GLU A 103 -7.31 -7.38 -1.46
CA GLU A 103 -8.52 -6.87 -0.80
C GLU A 103 -8.94 -7.81 0.34
N ARG A 104 -9.05 -9.11 0.05
CA ARG A 104 -9.41 -10.12 1.06
C ARG A 104 -8.40 -10.22 2.19
N ARG A 105 -7.10 -10.22 1.88
CA ARG A 105 -6.03 -10.27 2.91
C ARG A 105 -6.10 -9.05 3.82
N ILE A 106 -6.30 -7.86 3.26
CA ILE A 106 -6.41 -6.62 4.02
C ILE A 106 -7.64 -6.66 4.93
N ILE A 107 -8.81 -6.98 4.39
CA ILE A 107 -10.06 -7.03 5.17
C ILE A 107 -9.97 -8.04 6.31
N GLN A 108 -9.42 -9.23 6.05
CA GLN A 108 -9.29 -10.27 7.07
C GLN A 108 -8.34 -9.87 8.19
N GLU A 109 -7.17 -9.32 7.84
CA GLU A 109 -6.13 -8.99 8.82
C GLU A 109 -6.37 -7.64 9.49
N ALA A 110 -7.14 -6.74 8.91
CA ALA A 110 -7.45 -5.44 9.49
C ALA A 110 -8.65 -5.46 10.47
N SER A 111 -9.10 -6.63 10.91
CA SER A 111 -10.15 -6.71 11.94
C SER A 111 -9.78 -5.85 13.18
N GLY A 112 -10.68 -4.94 13.56
CA GLY A 112 -10.46 -3.95 14.62
C GLY A 112 -9.68 -2.69 14.20
N VAL A 113 -9.41 -2.50 12.92
CA VAL A 113 -8.86 -1.27 12.30
C VAL A 113 -9.90 -0.69 11.36
N ASP A 114 -10.11 0.62 11.45
CA ASP A 114 -10.98 1.34 10.52
C ASP A 114 -10.28 1.48 9.16
N LEU A 115 -10.87 0.88 8.12
CA LEU A 115 -10.34 0.94 6.76
C LEU A 115 -11.01 2.07 5.97
N CYS A 116 -10.22 3.07 5.58
CA CYS A 116 -10.66 4.16 4.72
C CYS A 116 -10.22 3.90 3.27
N TRP A 117 -11.13 3.34 2.49
CA TRP A 117 -10.92 3.02 1.08
C TRP A 117 -11.07 4.26 0.19
N TYR A 118 -10.16 4.40 -0.77
CA TYR A 118 -10.23 5.38 -1.84
C TYR A 118 -10.33 4.67 -3.18
N ASP A 119 -11.11 5.20 -4.12
CA ASP A 119 -11.14 4.71 -5.49
C ASP A 119 -9.76 4.78 -6.14
N SER A 120 -9.46 3.81 -6.99
CA SER A 120 -8.18 3.73 -7.70
C SER A 120 -8.11 4.76 -8.83
N PRO A 121 -7.16 5.71 -8.81
CA PRO A 121 -6.95 6.65 -9.91
C PRO A 121 -6.53 5.98 -11.24
N ALA A 122 -6.27 4.66 -11.23
CA ALA A 122 -5.96 3.91 -12.44
C ALA A 122 -7.18 3.72 -13.37
N PHE A 123 -8.39 4.03 -12.91
CA PHE A 123 -9.63 3.85 -13.67
C PHE A 123 -10.42 5.16 -13.73
N LEU A 124 -11.18 5.34 -14.83
CA LEU A 124 -12.06 6.49 -15.02
C LEU A 124 -13.35 6.38 -14.19
N ASN A 125 -13.85 5.16 -14.01
CA ASN A 125 -15.10 4.87 -13.31
C ASN A 125 -14.79 4.30 -11.92
N THR A 126 -15.63 4.65 -10.96
CA THR A 126 -15.64 4.05 -9.61
C THR A 126 -16.39 2.72 -9.61
N LYS A 127 -16.25 1.93 -8.54
CA LYS A 127 -17.08 0.73 -8.35
C LYS A 127 -18.58 1.07 -8.29
N ALA A 128 -18.93 2.23 -7.73
CA ALA A 128 -20.31 2.69 -7.63
C ALA A 128 -20.91 3.06 -9.00
N ASP A 129 -20.12 3.62 -9.92
CA ASP A 129 -20.58 3.91 -11.29
C ASP A 129 -20.95 2.64 -12.08
N LEU A 130 -20.43 1.49 -11.64
CA LEU A 130 -20.63 0.19 -12.29
C LEU A 130 -21.72 -0.66 -11.63
N SER A 131 -22.22 -0.27 -10.46
CA SER A 131 -23.33 -0.99 -9.81
C SER A 131 -24.65 -0.64 -10.51
N SER A 132 -25.20 -1.61 -11.24
CA SER A 132 -26.56 -1.59 -11.81
C SER A 132 -27.55 -2.26 -10.87
#